data_AF-C8PC32-F1
#
_entry.id   AF-C8PC32-F1
#
_cell.length_a   1.000
_cell.length_b   1.000
_cell.length_c   1.000
_cell.angle_alpha   90.00
_cell.angle_beta   90.00
_cell.angle_gamma   90.00
#
_symmetry.space_group_name_H-M   'P 1'
#
loop_
_entity.id
_entity.type
_entity.pdbx_description
1 polymer ?
#
loop_
_entity_poly.entity_id
_entity_poly.type
_entity_poly.pdbx_seq_one_letter_code
_entity_poly.pdbx_strand_id
1 'polypeptide(L)'
;MVDELRKEIAIQQKKGLPFIMASVIIWLLIVLVSILDINMNMKNLLVFCCSCPLLPLAWLIGKLIKMDIFSKQNPLGQLGFIFTLNQMIYLLIVMWVFSAVPEKMIMVYAMVFGAHLFPYSWLYQSKGYTVAAISIPMISLILGCALNGTTVAVAACIIEIVFACVLHMELKKMGDDYNKSQFVELSKDQVSMK
;
A
#
# COMPACT_ATOMS: atom_id res chain seq x y z
N MET A 1 -13.99 -17.12 -13.08
CA MET A 1 -12.66 -17.63 -12.69
C MET A 1 -11.71 -16.54 -12.18
N VAL A 2 -11.07 -15.71 -13.00
CA VAL A 2 -10.06 -14.73 -12.50
C VAL A 2 -10.64 -13.68 -11.55
N ASP A 3 -11.83 -13.14 -11.86
CA ASP A 3 -12.47 -12.15 -10.99
C ASP A 3 -12.99 -12.72 -9.66
N GLU A 4 -13.34 -14.00 -9.63
CA GLU A 4 -13.68 -14.70 -8.37
C GLU A 4 -12.44 -14.85 -7.50
N LEU A 5 -11.34 -15.31 -8.08
CA LEU A 5 -10.05 -15.40 -7.38
C LEU A 5 -9.60 -14.03 -6.85
N ARG A 6 -9.82 -12.95 -7.60
CA ARG A 6 -9.53 -11.57 -7.15
C ARG A 6 -10.43 -11.13 -5.99
N LYS A 7 -11.72 -11.47 -6.02
CA LYS A 7 -12.61 -11.20 -4.89
C LYS A 7 -12.20 -11.97 -3.64
N GLU A 8 -11.92 -13.25 -3.79
CA GLU A 8 -11.47 -14.11 -2.69
C GLU A 8 -10.18 -13.58 -2.05
N ILE A 9 -9.15 -13.26 -2.86
CA ILE A 9 -7.90 -12.74 -2.32
C ILE A 9 -8.08 -11.36 -1.68
N ALA A 10 -8.95 -10.50 -2.22
CA ALA A 10 -9.26 -9.21 -1.62
C ALA A 10 -9.91 -9.35 -0.23
N ILE A 11 -10.74 -10.36 -0.02
CA ILE A 11 -11.35 -10.65 1.28
C ILE A 11 -10.34 -11.29 2.22
N GLN A 12 -9.66 -12.37 1.79
CA GLN A 12 -8.68 -13.10 2.58
C GLN A 12 -7.55 -12.18 3.06
N GLN A 13 -7.04 -11.35 2.15
CA GLN A 13 -5.96 -10.43 2.45
C GLN A 13 -6.43 -9.06 2.95
N LYS A 14 -7.73 -8.87 3.20
CA LYS A 14 -8.29 -7.56 3.56
C LYS A 14 -7.73 -6.45 2.68
N LYS A 15 -7.68 -6.69 1.36
CA LYS A 15 -7.10 -5.82 0.33
C LYS A 15 -5.71 -5.28 0.67
N GLY A 16 -4.88 -6.03 1.38
CA GLY A 16 -3.54 -5.59 1.78
C GLY A 16 -3.52 -4.51 2.87
N LEU A 17 -4.63 -4.28 3.59
CA LEU A 17 -4.71 -3.24 4.63
C LEU A 17 -3.56 -3.28 5.66
N PRO A 18 -3.05 -4.44 6.14
CA PRO A 18 -1.86 -4.48 6.99
C PRO A 18 -0.64 -3.76 6.42
N PHE A 19 -0.41 -3.90 5.10
CA PHE A 19 0.70 -3.23 4.42
C PHE A 19 0.49 -1.73 4.35
N ILE A 20 -0.74 -1.27 4.10
CA ILE A 20 -1.06 0.17 4.06
C ILE A 20 -1.01 0.79 5.46
N MET A 21 -1.41 0.06 6.50
CA MET A 21 -1.23 0.53 7.87
C MET A 21 0.26 0.58 8.27
N ALA A 22 1.06 -0.39 7.81
CA ALA A 22 2.50 -0.37 8.01
C ALA A 22 3.16 0.80 7.26
N SER A 23 2.75 1.09 6.03
CA SER A 23 3.31 2.21 5.25
C SER A 23 3.01 3.56 5.89
N VAL A 24 1.86 3.76 6.53
CA VAL A 24 1.59 4.98 7.33
C VAL A 24 2.66 5.16 8.41
N ILE A 25 3.02 4.10 9.14
CA ILE A 25 4.09 4.14 10.15
C ILE A 25 5.43 4.48 9.49
N ILE A 26 5.73 3.88 8.33
CA ILE A 26 6.97 4.18 7.59
C ILE A 26 7.03 5.64 7.16
N TRP A 27 5.95 6.20 6.60
CA TRP A 27 5.91 7.58 6.16
C TRP A 27 5.99 8.56 7.33
N LEU A 28 5.40 8.23 8.49
CA LEU A 28 5.62 8.99 9.72
C LEU A 28 7.10 9.00 10.13
N LEU A 29 7.78 7.85 10.08
CA LEU A 29 9.22 7.79 10.35
C LEU A 29 10.04 8.61 9.34
N ILE A 30 9.69 8.56 8.06
CA ILE A 30 10.34 9.37 7.01
C ILE A 30 10.14 10.86 7.27
N VAL A 31 8.95 11.30 7.70
CA VAL A 31 8.69 12.68 8.12
C VAL A 31 9.63 13.07 9.26
N LEU A 32 9.72 12.24 10.31
CA LEU A 32 10.60 12.48 11.45
C LEU A 32 12.07 12.58 11.04
N VAL A 33 12.55 11.71 10.15
CA VAL A 33 13.92 11.78 9.61
C VAL A 33 14.12 13.03 8.76
N SER A 34 13.13 13.42 7.96
CA SER A 34 13.25 14.54 7.03
C SER A 34 13.44 15.89 7.72
N ILE A 35 12.89 16.06 8.93
CA ILE A 35 13.02 17.28 9.73
C ILE A 35 14.30 17.34 10.58
N LEU A 36 15.05 16.23 10.68
CA LEU A 36 16.32 16.23 11.41
C LEU A 36 17.34 17.13 10.71
N ASP A 37 18.09 17.88 11.50
CA ASP A 37 19.22 18.69 11.03
C ASP A 37 20.50 17.84 10.98
N ILE A 38 20.56 16.95 9.99
CA ILE A 38 21.67 16.05 9.72
C ILE A 38 22.09 16.18 8.26
N ASN A 39 23.30 15.72 7.94
CA ASN A 39 23.79 15.77 6.56
C ASN A 39 22.84 15.02 5.58
N MET A 40 22.79 15.49 4.33
CA MET A 40 21.84 14.97 3.34
C MET A 40 22.04 13.48 3.07
N ASN A 41 23.29 13.01 3.07
CA ASN A 41 23.59 11.61 2.79
C ASN A 41 23.08 10.66 3.89
N MET A 42 23.30 11.01 5.16
CA MET A 42 22.77 10.26 6.31
C MET A 42 21.25 10.34 6.34
N LYS A 43 20.67 11.51 6.04
CA LYS A 43 19.21 11.66 5.95
C LYS A 43 18.60 10.69 4.94
N ASN A 44 19.12 10.65 3.72
CA ASN A 44 18.64 9.75 2.68
C ASN A 44 18.88 8.28 2.99
N LEU A 45 20.02 7.93 3.61
CA LEU A 45 20.28 6.58 4.09
C LEU A 45 19.26 6.15 5.15
N LEU A 46 18.96 7.03 6.12
CA LEU A 46 17.95 6.77 7.15
C LEU A 46 16.55 6.64 6.54
N VAL A 47 16.17 7.50 5.59
CA VAL A 47 14.89 7.38 4.84
C VAL A 47 14.80 6.00 4.17
N PHE A 48 15.87 5.56 3.52
CA PHE A 48 15.91 4.23 2.91
C PHE A 48 15.73 3.12 3.96
N CYS A 49 16.44 3.22 5.10
CA CYS A 49 16.34 2.28 6.21
C CYS A 49 14.95 2.26 6.87
N CYS A 50 14.17 3.34 6.82
CA CYS A 50 12.79 3.36 7.32
C CYS A 50 11.91 2.31 6.65
N SER A 51 12.24 1.85 5.44
CA SER A 51 11.45 0.85 4.72
C SER A 51 11.77 -0.61 5.06
N CYS A 52 12.95 -0.89 5.62
CA CYS A 52 13.36 -2.24 6.04
C CYS A 52 12.33 -2.95 6.94
N PRO A 53 11.71 -2.30 7.94
CA PRO A 53 10.73 -2.96 8.80
C PRO A 53 9.34 -3.11 8.18
N LEU A 54 9.09 -2.69 6.93
CA LEU A 54 7.75 -2.72 6.32
C LEU A 54 7.10 -4.11 6.36
N LEU A 55 7.81 -5.14 5.91
CA LEU A 55 7.32 -6.52 5.91
C LEU A 55 7.08 -7.06 7.33
N PRO A 56 8.04 -6.95 8.27
CA PRO A 56 7.81 -7.29 9.67
C PRO A 56 6.61 -6.56 10.31
N LEU A 57 6.46 -5.25 10.05
CA LEU A 57 5.36 -4.44 10.58
C LEU A 57 4.01 -4.86 10.00
N ALA A 58 3.92 -5.04 8.68
CA ALA A 58 2.73 -5.57 8.03
C ALA A 58 2.36 -6.93 8.61
N TRP A 59 3.37 -7.75 8.94
CA TRP A 59 3.15 -9.04 9.58
C TRP A 59 2.61 -8.97 11.00
N LEU A 60 3.17 -8.09 11.82
CA LEU A 60 2.65 -7.83 13.16
C LEU A 60 1.21 -7.32 13.12
N ILE A 61 0.92 -6.35 12.24
CA ILE A 61 -0.42 -5.80 12.06
C ILE A 61 -1.40 -6.87 11.55
N GLY A 62 -0.98 -7.70 10.59
CA GLY A 62 -1.76 -8.83 10.08
C GLY A 62 -2.18 -9.79 11.20
N LYS A 63 -1.24 -10.14 12.09
CA LYS A 63 -1.50 -10.98 13.27
C LYS A 63 -2.49 -10.32 14.23
N LEU A 64 -2.35 -9.02 14.48
CA LEU A 64 -3.28 -8.26 15.34
C LEU A 64 -4.71 -8.28 14.80
N ILE A 65 -4.88 -8.18 13.47
CA ILE A 65 -6.20 -8.23 12.83
C ILE A 65 -6.64 -9.64 12.41
N LYS A 66 -5.97 -10.68 12.92
CA LYS A 66 -6.23 -12.11 12.66
C LYS A 66 -6.32 -12.45 11.17
N MET A 67 -5.37 -11.94 10.40
CA MET A 67 -5.34 -12.10 8.94
C MET A 67 -4.05 -12.81 8.53
N ASP A 68 -4.20 -13.82 7.66
CA ASP A 68 -3.09 -14.52 7.04
C ASP A 68 -2.70 -13.86 5.71
N ILE A 69 -1.73 -12.96 5.82
CA ILE A 69 -1.05 -12.24 4.72
C ILE A 69 -0.35 -13.17 3.73
N PHE A 70 0.02 -14.39 4.13
CA PHE A 70 0.80 -15.32 3.32
C PHE A 70 0.03 -16.60 2.97
N SER A 71 -1.31 -16.55 3.04
CA SER A 71 -2.18 -17.63 2.57
C SER A 71 -1.79 -18.06 1.15
N LYS A 72 -1.49 -19.36 0.99
CA LYS A 72 -1.18 -19.98 -0.31
C LYS A 72 -2.39 -20.61 -0.99
N GLN A 73 -3.59 -20.42 -0.43
CA GLN A 73 -4.81 -21.06 -0.93
C GLN A 73 -5.21 -20.49 -2.30
N ASN A 74 -4.94 -19.21 -2.52
CA ASN A 74 -5.25 -18.52 -3.77
C ASN A 74 -3.97 -18.34 -4.61
N PRO A 75 -3.93 -18.81 -5.88
CA PRO A 75 -2.76 -18.68 -6.74
C PRO A 75 -2.34 -17.23 -7.00
N LEU A 76 -3.27 -16.26 -6.89
CA LEU A 76 -2.96 -14.84 -7.00
C LEU A 76 -2.16 -14.30 -5.80
N GLY A 77 -2.05 -15.06 -4.70
CA GLY A 77 -1.20 -14.70 -3.57
C GLY A 77 0.28 -14.61 -3.95
N GLN A 78 0.75 -15.55 -4.78
CA GLN A 78 2.10 -15.51 -5.34
C GLN A 78 2.30 -14.31 -6.27
N LEU A 79 1.26 -13.92 -7.01
CA LEU A 79 1.30 -12.75 -7.88
C LEU A 79 1.41 -11.44 -7.07
N GLY A 80 0.69 -11.31 -5.95
CA GLY A 80 0.84 -10.19 -5.03
C GLY A 80 2.27 -10.08 -4.46
N PHE A 81 2.88 -11.22 -4.13
CA PHE A 81 4.28 -11.24 -3.73
C PHE A 81 5.24 -10.76 -4.84
N ILE A 82 5.00 -11.18 -6.09
CA ILE A 82 5.76 -10.69 -7.24
C ILE A 82 5.62 -9.17 -7.41
N PHE A 83 4.41 -8.61 -7.21
CA PHE A 83 4.22 -7.16 -7.25
C PHE A 83 5.05 -6.44 -6.18
N THR A 84 5.11 -6.98 -4.97
CA THR A 84 5.96 -6.44 -3.89
C THR A 84 7.43 -6.45 -4.31
N LEU A 85 7.91 -7.57 -4.87
CA LEU A 85 9.29 -7.68 -5.35
C LEU A 85 9.60 -6.74 -6.52
N ASN A 86 8.61 -6.42 -7.36
CA ASN A 86 8.79 -5.52 -8.49
C ASN A 86 9.23 -4.11 -8.04
N GLN A 87 8.76 -3.64 -6.88
CA GLN A 87 9.21 -2.35 -6.32
C GLN A 87 10.72 -2.33 -6.05
N MET A 88 11.31 -3.46 -5.65
CA MET A 88 12.72 -3.57 -5.32
C MET A 88 13.61 -3.27 -6.53
N ILE A 89 13.15 -3.59 -7.74
CA ILE A 89 13.86 -3.29 -8.99
C ILE A 89 13.88 -1.77 -9.21
N TYR A 90 12.76 -1.09 -8.96
CA TYR A 90 12.69 0.37 -9.10
C TYR A 90 13.51 1.13 -8.04
N LEU A 91 13.88 0.50 -6.92
CA LEU A 91 14.78 1.11 -5.94
C LEU A 91 16.16 1.41 -6.52
N LEU A 92 16.59 0.75 -7.60
CA LEU A 92 17.81 1.11 -8.33
C LEU A 92 17.77 2.56 -8.82
N ILE A 93 16.60 3.04 -9.26
CA ILE A 93 16.39 4.43 -9.70
C ILE A 93 16.55 5.36 -8.50
N VAL A 94 15.97 5.00 -7.34
CA VAL A 94 16.10 5.77 -6.10
C VAL A 94 17.57 5.86 -5.68
N MET A 95 18.31 4.75 -5.71
CA MET A 95 19.71 4.72 -5.32
C MET A 95 20.60 5.51 -6.30
N TRP A 96 20.26 5.52 -7.58
CA TRP A 96 20.92 6.39 -8.54
C TRP A 96 20.66 7.88 -8.22
N VAL A 97 19.40 8.26 -7.95
CA VAL A 97 19.05 9.64 -7.55
C VAL A 97 19.72 10.03 -6.24
N PHE A 98 19.83 9.09 -5.28
CA PHE A 98 20.56 9.32 -4.04
C PHE A 98 22.01 9.76 -4.29
N SER A 99 22.66 9.23 -5.32
CA SER A 99 24.02 9.61 -5.71
C SER A 99 24.05 10.88 -6.57
N ALA A 100 23.13 11.00 -7.55
CA ALA A 100 23.16 12.04 -8.57
C ALA A 100 22.51 13.37 -8.13
N VAL A 101 21.38 13.31 -7.44
CA VAL A 101 20.60 14.47 -6.96
C VAL A 101 19.99 14.15 -5.59
N PRO A 102 20.79 14.13 -4.52
CA PRO A 102 20.37 13.66 -3.20
C PRO A 102 19.13 14.39 -2.65
N GLU A 103 18.95 15.67 -2.97
CA GLU A 103 17.83 16.50 -2.51
C GLU A 103 16.47 16.02 -3.04
N LYS A 104 16.47 15.26 -4.14
CA LYS A 104 15.27 14.74 -4.82
C LYS A 104 15.00 13.26 -4.50
N MET A 105 15.80 12.64 -3.62
CA MET A 105 15.66 11.23 -3.27
C MET A 105 14.26 10.92 -2.69
N ILE A 106 13.76 11.71 -1.72
CA ILE A 106 12.43 11.50 -1.13
C ILE A 106 11.31 11.63 -2.18
N MET A 107 11.44 12.56 -3.12
CA MET A 107 10.49 12.73 -4.24
C MET A 107 10.39 11.46 -5.07
N VAL A 108 11.53 10.97 -5.57
CA VAL A 108 11.56 9.78 -6.42
C VAL A 108 11.17 8.52 -5.65
N TYR A 109 11.55 8.45 -4.37
CA TYR A 109 11.13 7.38 -3.48
C TYR A 109 9.61 7.30 -3.34
N ALA A 110 8.95 8.44 -3.10
CA ALA A 110 7.50 8.54 -3.02
C ALA A 110 6.82 8.18 -4.34
N MET A 111 7.38 8.59 -5.47
CA MET A 111 6.87 8.25 -6.79
C MET A 111 6.91 6.74 -7.05
N VAL A 112 8.03 6.07 -6.75
CA VAL A 112 8.17 4.63 -6.90
C VAL A 112 7.20 3.89 -5.99
N PHE A 113 7.09 4.31 -4.73
CA PHE A 113 6.14 3.75 -3.77
C PHE A 113 4.69 3.87 -4.26
N GLY A 114 4.27 5.07 -4.68
CA GLY A 114 2.92 5.31 -5.17
C GLY A 114 2.61 4.49 -6.42
N ALA A 115 3.48 4.53 -7.43
CA ALA A 115 3.26 3.82 -8.69
C ALA A 115 3.14 2.29 -8.51
N HIS A 116 3.88 1.72 -7.55
CA HIS A 116 3.79 0.31 -7.19
C HIS A 116 2.40 -0.11 -6.69
N LEU A 117 1.56 0.81 -6.21
CA LEU A 117 0.20 0.50 -5.78
C LEU A 117 -0.73 0.17 -6.96
N PHE A 118 -0.36 0.52 -8.21
CA PHE A 118 -1.24 0.35 -9.36
C PHE A 118 -1.57 -1.12 -9.69
N PRO A 119 -0.60 -2.07 -9.74
CA PRO A 119 -0.91 -3.50 -9.85
C PRO A 119 -1.89 -4.02 -8.80
N TYR A 120 -1.87 -3.45 -7.59
CA TYR A 120 -2.80 -3.81 -6.53
C TYR A 120 -4.22 -3.28 -6.75
N SER A 121 -4.40 -2.19 -7.50
CA SER A 121 -5.74 -1.76 -7.89
C SER A 121 -6.41 -2.81 -8.78
N TRP A 122 -5.62 -3.44 -9.65
CA TRP A 122 -6.08 -4.62 -10.35
C TRP A 122 -6.25 -5.77 -9.36
N LEU A 123 -5.24 -6.22 -8.62
CA LEU A 123 -5.36 -7.41 -7.76
C LEU A 123 -6.59 -7.38 -6.82
N TYR A 124 -6.84 -6.24 -6.19
CA TYR A 124 -7.90 -6.07 -5.20
C TYR A 124 -9.19 -5.43 -5.71
N GLN A 125 -9.30 -5.16 -7.02
CA GLN A 125 -10.49 -4.51 -7.62
C GLN A 125 -10.88 -3.23 -6.84
N SER A 126 -9.89 -2.40 -6.51
CA SER A 126 -10.03 -1.26 -5.59
C SER A 126 -9.80 0.06 -6.29
N LYS A 127 -10.77 0.98 -6.18
CA LYS A 127 -10.65 2.35 -6.68
C LYS A 127 -9.71 3.17 -5.83
N GLY A 128 -9.70 2.94 -4.51
CA GLY A 128 -8.76 3.56 -3.59
C GLY A 128 -7.30 3.38 -4.04
N TYR A 129 -6.93 2.14 -4.40
CA TYR A 129 -5.60 1.84 -4.92
C TYR A 129 -5.30 2.60 -6.22
N THR A 130 -6.25 2.69 -7.17
CA THR A 130 -6.04 3.45 -8.41
C THR A 130 -5.79 4.93 -8.14
N VAL A 131 -6.59 5.55 -7.27
CA VAL A 131 -6.44 6.97 -6.93
C VAL A 131 -5.13 7.23 -6.22
N ALA A 132 -4.77 6.40 -5.23
CA ALA A 132 -3.50 6.51 -4.52
C ALA A 132 -2.29 6.36 -5.47
N ALA A 133 -2.34 5.36 -6.36
CA ALA A 133 -1.25 5.06 -7.27
C ALA A 133 -0.94 6.16 -8.29
N ILE A 134 -1.94 6.99 -8.63
CA ILE A 134 -1.79 8.13 -9.54
C ILE A 134 -1.48 9.42 -8.75
N SER A 135 -2.20 9.65 -7.65
CA SER A 135 -2.07 10.89 -6.87
C SER A 135 -0.72 11.01 -6.16
N ILE A 136 -0.20 9.93 -5.55
CA ILE A 136 1.06 9.96 -4.82
C ILE A 136 2.21 10.38 -5.74
N PRO A 137 2.45 9.74 -6.91
CA PRO A 137 3.54 10.15 -7.78
C PRO A 137 3.37 11.57 -8.34
N MET A 138 2.15 11.95 -8.75
CA MET A 138 1.89 13.28 -9.32
C MET A 138 2.12 14.40 -8.29
N ILE A 139 1.57 14.24 -7.09
CA ILE A 139 1.76 15.21 -6.00
C ILE A 139 3.23 15.25 -5.57
N SER A 140 3.88 14.09 -5.47
CA SER A 140 5.30 14.01 -5.11
C SER A 140 6.18 14.73 -6.12
N LEU A 141 5.93 14.56 -7.42
CA LEU A 141 6.66 15.26 -8.47
C LEU A 141 6.48 16.77 -8.37
N ILE A 142 5.25 17.25 -8.23
CA ILE A 142 4.94 18.69 -8.14
C ILE A 142 5.62 19.29 -6.90
N LEU A 143 5.41 18.70 -5.72
CA LEU A 143 5.98 19.21 -4.46
C LEU A 143 7.49 19.03 -4.40
N GLY A 144 8.03 17.95 -4.95
CA GLY A 144 9.46 17.69 -4.99
C GLY A 144 10.19 18.64 -5.93
N CYS A 145 9.58 19.04 -7.05
CA CYS A 145 10.12 20.06 -7.95
C CYS A 145 10.00 21.47 -7.36
N ALA A 146 8.83 21.83 -6.81
CA ALA A 146 8.54 23.18 -6.34
C ALA A 146 9.10 23.50 -4.94
N LEU A 147 9.22 22.49 -4.08
CA LEU A 147 9.53 22.64 -2.65
C LEU A 147 10.69 21.71 -2.25
N ASN A 148 10.52 20.93 -1.17
CA ASN A 148 11.56 20.10 -0.57
C ASN A 148 11.05 18.69 -0.21
N GLY A 149 11.98 17.79 0.12
CA GLY A 149 11.68 16.40 0.48
C GLY A 149 10.78 16.26 1.71
N THR A 150 10.90 17.14 2.71
CA THR A 150 10.03 17.13 3.90
C THR A 150 8.57 17.35 3.52
N THR A 151 8.29 18.29 2.60
CA THR A 151 6.93 18.58 2.15
C THR A 151 6.34 17.38 1.40
N VAL A 152 7.16 16.70 0.59
CA VAL A 152 6.77 15.44 -0.07
C VAL A 152 6.45 14.36 0.96
N ALA A 153 7.31 14.17 1.97
CA ALA A 153 7.10 13.16 3.01
C ALA A 153 5.81 13.39 3.79
N VAL A 154 5.52 14.64 4.16
CA VAL A 154 4.27 15.00 4.85
C VAL A 154 3.06 14.75 3.95
N ALA A 155 3.12 15.16 2.69
CA ALA A 155 2.03 14.94 1.75
C ALA A 155 1.76 13.44 1.53
N ALA A 156 2.80 12.63 1.31
CA ALA A 156 2.69 11.19 1.17
C ALA A 156 2.10 10.55 2.44
N CYS A 157 2.53 10.97 3.63
CA CYS A 157 1.97 10.50 4.89
C CYS A 157 0.47 10.80 5.02
N ILE A 158 0.04 12.01 4.68
CA ILE A 158 -1.38 12.39 4.73
C ILE A 158 -2.20 11.56 3.74
N ILE A 159 -1.71 11.41 2.50
CA ILE A 159 -2.38 10.62 1.47
C ILE A 159 -2.52 9.17 1.91
N GLU A 160 -1.47 8.58 2.50
CA GLU A 160 -1.50 7.19 3.01
C GLU A 160 -2.50 7.00 4.15
N ILE A 161 -2.62 7.97 5.07
CA ILE A 161 -3.64 7.93 6.13
C ILE A 161 -5.05 7.94 5.52
N VAL A 162 -5.29 8.87 4.58
CA VAL A 162 -6.58 8.94 3.87
C VAL A 162 -6.84 7.65 3.10
N PHE A 163 -5.82 7.11 2.43
CA PHE A 163 -5.91 5.87 1.67
C PHE A 163 -6.24 4.67 2.57
N ALA A 164 -5.60 4.55 3.74
CA ALA A 164 -5.91 3.52 4.73
C ALA A 164 -7.38 3.59 5.19
N CYS A 165 -7.90 4.81 5.43
CA CYS A 165 -9.31 5.01 5.77
C CYS A 165 -10.25 4.60 4.64
N VAL A 166 -9.97 5.03 3.40
CA VAL A 166 -10.75 4.66 2.22
C VAL A 166 -10.76 3.14 2.03
N LEU A 167 -9.61 2.50 2.19
CA LEU A 167 -9.49 1.06 2.04
C LEU A 167 -10.27 0.30 3.12
N HIS A 168 -10.24 0.79 4.36
CA HIS A 168 -11.06 0.27 5.45
C HIS A 168 -12.56 0.37 5.14
N MET A 169 -13.02 1.50 4.58
CA MET A 169 -14.41 1.68 4.16
C MET A 169 -14.78 0.75 3.01
N GLU A 170 -13.92 0.59 2.00
CA GLU A 170 -14.15 -0.34 0.90
C GLU A 170 -14.26 -1.80 1.38
N LEU A 171 -13.46 -2.17 2.38
CA LEU A 171 -13.50 -3.50 2.98
C LEU A 171 -14.80 -3.75 3.75
N LYS A 172 -15.23 -2.77 4.54
CA LYS A 172 -16.51 -2.86 5.27
C LYS A 172 -17.66 -3.07 4.30
N LYS A 173 -17.73 -2.26 3.23
CA LYS A 173 -18.75 -2.39 2.19
C LYS A 173 -18.73 -3.77 1.52
N MET A 174 -17.54 -4.28 1.19
CA MET A 174 -17.39 -5.60 0.57
C MET A 174 -17.86 -6.73 1.51
N GLY A 175 -17.60 -6.63 2.81
CA GLY A 175 -18.09 -7.58 3.81
C GLY A 175 -19.62 -7.56 3.96
N ASP A 176 -20.22 -6.37 3.96
CA ASP A 176 -21.68 -6.20 4.03
C ASP A 176 -22.36 -6.81 2.80
N ASP A 177 -21.80 -6.59 1.60
CA ASP A 177 -22.30 -7.17 0.34
C ASP A 177 -22.19 -8.70 0.34
N TYR A 178 -21.09 -9.26 0.84
CA TYR A 178 -20.87 -10.72 0.93
C TYR A 178 -21.87 -11.41 1.88
N ASN A 179 -22.07 -10.84 3.07
CA ASN A 179 -23.06 -11.35 4.03
C ASN A 179 -24.48 -11.31 3.46
N LYS A 180 -24.83 -10.25 2.74
CA LYS A 180 -26.12 -10.12 2.08
C LYS A 180 -26.33 -11.19 0.99
N SER A 181 -25.30 -11.50 0.19
CA SER A 181 -25.40 -12.57 -0.81
C SER A 181 -25.61 -13.95 -0.21
N GLN A 182 -24.89 -14.30 0.87
CA GLN A 182 -25.07 -15.59 1.54
C GLN A 182 -26.46 -15.72 2.17
N PHE A 183 -26.99 -14.65 2.77
CA PHE A 183 -28.35 -14.66 3.31
C PHE A 183 -29.41 -14.92 2.22
N VAL A 184 -29.24 -14.33 1.04
CA VAL A 184 -30.15 -14.55 -0.11
C VAL A 184 -30.07 -15.99 -0.61
N GLU A 185 -28.89 -16.58 -0.72
CA GLU A 185 -28.72 -18.00 -1.09
C GLU A 185 -29.41 -18.93 -0.09
N LEU A 186 -29.14 -18.76 1.21
CA LEU A 186 -29.77 -19.56 2.27
C LEU A 186 -31.29 -19.43 2.27
N SER A 187 -31.82 -18.24 1.98
CA SER A 187 -33.28 -18.03 1.90
C SER A 187 -33.92 -18.73 0.70
N LYS A 188 -33.21 -18.89 -0.41
CA LYS A 188 -33.70 -19.61 -1.61
C LYS A 188 -33.70 -21.12 -1.38
N ASP A 189 -32.67 -21.66 -0.73
CA ASP A 189 -32.60 -23.09 -0.42
C ASP A 189 -33.72 -23.52 0.55
N GLN A 190 -34.09 -22.66 1.50
CA GLN A 190 -35.22 -22.90 2.41
C GLN A 190 -36.59 -22.86 1.71
N VAL A 191 -36.73 -22.05 0.64
CA VAL A 191 -37.97 -21.99 -0.16
C VAL A 191 -38.06 -23.16 -1.14
N SER A 192 -36.93 -23.65 -1.68
CA SER A 192 -36.89 -24.80 -2.59
C SER A 192 -37.13 -26.15 -1.90
N MET A 193 -37.05 -26.23 -0.57
CA MET A 193 -37.34 -27.43 0.22
C MET A 193 -38.79 -27.51 0.72
N LYS A 194 -39.65 -26.53 0.38
CA LYS A 194 -41.10 -26.55 0.63
C LYS A 194 -41.86 -26.79 -0.66
#